data_AF-A0A2E0SSW6-F1
#
_entry.id   AF-A0A2E0SSW6-F1
#
_cell.length_a   1.000
_cell.length_b   1.000
_cell.length_c   1.000
_cell.angle_alpha   90.00
_cell.angle_beta   90.00
_cell.angle_gamma   90.00
#
_symmetry.space_group_name_H-M   'P 1'
#
loop_
_entity.id
_entity.type
_entity.pdbx_description
1 polymer ?
#
loop_
_entity_poly.entity_id
_entity_poly.type
_entity_poly.pdbx_seq_one_letter_code
_entity_poly.pdbx_strand_id
1 'polypeptide(L)'
;MRITRTRGVVVAGVAISSLALAGCATEATPAEETSELTIGSIDLAAAGCPADIKIATDWFPEAEHGHLYELVGDDPTFEANSEYSVTGPLVASGEYTGVDITIVSGGSARPDYLQPDGMLYAEDDIFAGYVGSDEAVVHSGSYPTVGVFAPLEKDPQMIMWDPETLPEIETIADLGEADVPVRVFPGGYYIDYFVSTGVLSADQIDSTYDGAPDVFVGAGGTIAQQGFASAEPYIYENEIAAWGKPVAFELINDAGYPKYPAVVSVKPETITEYADCLTALVPVLQQAAVDYYADPVETNALILDAVEAYNSFWVYSAETAEFSVAAQLELGLAGNGHDDIVGNIDPERLQSLIDIATEMYGADEEKGIVTDLTADVIFDDSFIDPSIGF
;
A
#
# COMPACT_ATOMS: atom_id res chain seq x y z
N MET A 1 -34.28 -49.49 -30.47
CA MET A 1 -33.89 -50.56 -31.40
C MET A 1 -32.36 -50.66 -31.34
N ARG A 2 -31.84 -51.73 -30.73
CA ARG A 2 -30.40 -52.03 -30.63
C ARG A 2 -29.91 -52.52 -31.99
N ILE A 3 -28.82 -51.96 -32.53
CA ILE A 3 -27.88 -52.70 -33.38
C ILE A 3 -26.45 -52.25 -33.04
N THR A 4 -25.61 -53.25 -32.92
CA THR A 4 -24.27 -53.32 -32.34
C THR A 4 -23.21 -53.55 -33.43
N ARG A 5 -21.93 -53.30 -33.09
CA ARG A 5 -20.65 -53.76 -33.69
C ARG A 5 -20.15 -52.92 -34.88
N THR A 6 -18.83 -52.68 -35.05
CA THR A 6 -17.70 -53.61 -34.82
C THR A 6 -16.37 -52.88 -34.63
N ARG A 7 -15.48 -53.47 -33.81
CA ARG A 7 -14.07 -53.11 -33.63
C ARG A 7 -13.24 -53.42 -34.87
N GLY A 8 -12.28 -52.56 -35.20
CA GLY A 8 -11.16 -52.86 -36.10
C GLY A 8 -9.86 -52.38 -35.48
N VAL A 9 -9.06 -53.31 -34.98
CA VAL A 9 -7.66 -53.13 -34.56
C VAL A 9 -6.80 -53.37 -35.80
N VAL A 10 -5.89 -52.44 -36.13
CA VAL A 10 -4.80 -52.67 -37.07
C VAL A 10 -3.48 -52.46 -36.33
N VAL A 11 -2.77 -53.57 -36.14
CA VAL A 11 -1.37 -53.67 -35.75
C VAL A 11 -0.58 -54.00 -37.01
N ALA A 12 0.56 -53.32 -37.19
CA ALA A 12 1.76 -53.65 -37.99
C ALA A 12 2.22 -52.42 -38.79
N GLY A 13 3.49 -52.05 -38.85
CA GLY A 13 4.69 -52.74 -38.41
C GLY A 13 5.89 -51.79 -38.38
N VAL A 14 6.85 -52.19 -37.55
CA VAL A 14 8.16 -51.57 -37.35
C VAL A 14 9.01 -51.75 -38.61
N ALA A 15 9.54 -50.66 -39.15
CA ALA A 15 10.64 -50.66 -40.11
C ALA A 15 11.84 -49.95 -39.48
N ILE A 16 12.81 -50.75 -39.00
CA ILE A 16 14.12 -50.28 -38.54
C ILE A 16 14.91 -49.86 -39.77
N SER A 17 15.21 -48.57 -39.88
CA SER A 17 16.15 -48.02 -40.86
C SER A 17 17.26 -47.32 -40.08
N SER A 18 18.37 -48.02 -39.90
CA SER A 18 19.62 -47.48 -39.37
C SER A 18 20.32 -46.64 -40.44
N LEU A 19 20.33 -45.32 -40.26
CA LEU A 19 21.27 -44.43 -40.96
C LEU A 19 22.11 -43.65 -39.97
N ALA A 20 23.39 -43.59 -40.30
CA ALA A 20 24.51 -43.22 -39.45
C ALA A 20 24.49 -41.74 -38.99
N LEU A 21 25.01 -41.54 -37.78
CA LEU A 21 25.29 -40.23 -37.18
C LEU A 21 26.29 -39.43 -38.03
N ALA A 22 25.88 -38.23 -38.42
CA ALA A 22 26.77 -37.10 -38.63
C ALA A 22 26.24 -35.96 -37.77
N GLY A 23 26.86 -35.75 -36.61
CA GLY A 23 26.50 -34.68 -35.69
C GLY A 23 26.82 -33.32 -36.30
N CYS A 24 25.79 -32.52 -36.55
CA CYS A 24 25.90 -31.07 -36.50
C CYS A 24 25.38 -30.68 -35.13
N ALA A 25 26.31 -30.41 -34.20
CA ALA A 25 25.97 -29.71 -32.98
C ALA A 25 25.50 -28.31 -33.40
N THR A 26 24.20 -28.05 -33.25
CA THR A 26 23.75 -26.68 -33.08
C THR A 26 24.41 -26.21 -31.79
N GLU A 27 25.35 -25.27 -31.89
CA GLU A 27 25.80 -24.51 -30.73
C GLU A 27 24.55 -23.95 -30.06
N ALA A 28 24.24 -24.48 -28.89
CA ALA A 28 23.39 -23.76 -27.97
C ALA A 28 24.11 -22.45 -27.71
N THR A 29 23.51 -21.34 -28.12
CA THR A 29 23.85 -20.03 -27.59
C THR A 29 23.91 -20.18 -26.08
N PRO A 30 25.03 -19.87 -25.41
CA PRO A 30 25.05 -19.80 -23.96
C PRO A 30 23.88 -18.92 -23.54
N ALA A 31 23.10 -19.37 -22.56
CA ALA A 31 22.24 -18.44 -21.82
C ALA A 31 23.13 -17.25 -21.42
N GLU A 32 22.69 -16.04 -21.69
CA GLU A 32 23.32 -14.86 -21.11
C GLU A 32 23.44 -15.12 -19.61
N GLU A 33 24.68 -15.14 -19.12
CA GLU A 33 24.92 -15.07 -17.69
C GLU A 33 24.25 -13.78 -17.24
N THR A 34 23.16 -13.88 -16.48
CA THR A 34 22.68 -12.75 -15.67
C THR A 34 23.89 -12.24 -14.92
N SER A 35 24.33 -11.03 -15.24
CA SER A 35 25.46 -10.41 -14.55
C SER A 35 25.13 -10.41 -13.07
N GLU A 36 25.85 -11.21 -12.27
CA GLU A 36 25.77 -11.12 -10.82
C GLU A 36 26.10 -9.68 -10.44
N LEU A 37 25.07 -8.92 -10.03
CA LEU A 37 25.22 -7.54 -9.59
C LEU A 37 26.20 -7.52 -8.42
N THR A 38 27.11 -6.55 -8.40
CA THR A 38 28.06 -6.43 -7.30
C THR A 38 27.36 -5.85 -6.09
N ILE A 39 27.36 -6.60 -4.98
CA ILE A 39 26.81 -6.13 -3.69
C ILE A 39 27.62 -4.94 -3.21
N GLY A 40 26.91 -3.88 -2.83
CA GLY A 40 27.45 -2.63 -2.33
C GLY A 40 27.86 -2.65 -0.87
N SER A 41 27.79 -1.48 -0.25
CA SER A 41 28.12 -1.28 1.17
C SER A 41 27.10 -1.89 2.14
N ILE A 42 25.85 -2.04 1.72
CA ILE A 42 24.78 -2.70 2.46
C ILE A 42 24.57 -4.11 1.86
N ASP A 43 24.66 -5.15 2.69
CA ASP A 43 24.51 -6.55 2.30
C ASP A 43 23.38 -7.20 3.10
N LEU A 44 22.15 -7.07 2.58
CA LEU A 44 20.94 -7.60 3.20
C LEU A 44 20.92 -9.13 3.17
N ALA A 45 21.53 -9.74 2.15
CA ALA A 45 21.67 -11.19 2.08
C ALA A 45 22.56 -11.73 3.22
N ALA A 46 23.68 -11.04 3.52
CA ALA A 46 24.53 -11.40 4.65
C ALA A 46 23.87 -11.10 6.02
N ALA A 47 22.95 -10.14 6.09
CA ALA A 47 22.11 -9.88 7.26
C ALA A 47 21.00 -10.94 7.46
N GLY A 48 20.86 -11.88 6.53
CA GLY A 48 19.89 -12.97 6.61
C GLY A 48 18.50 -12.61 6.08
N CYS A 49 18.36 -11.56 5.29
CA CYS A 49 17.11 -11.25 4.61
C CYS A 49 16.74 -12.33 3.59
N PRO A 50 15.44 -12.53 3.30
CA PRO A 50 15.00 -13.32 2.16
C PRO A 50 15.63 -12.82 0.86
N ALA A 51 15.82 -13.72 -0.12
CA ALA A 51 16.39 -13.36 -1.42
C ALA A 51 15.51 -12.38 -2.21
N ASP A 52 14.21 -12.37 -1.93
CA ASP A 52 13.22 -11.43 -2.44
C ASP A 52 12.41 -10.90 -1.25
N ILE A 53 12.49 -9.60 -1.01
CA ILE A 53 11.71 -8.91 0.02
C ILE A 53 10.40 -8.49 -0.63
N LYS A 54 9.40 -9.37 -0.55
CA LYS A 54 8.06 -9.11 -1.08
C LYS A 54 7.21 -8.31 -0.09
N ILE A 55 6.81 -7.10 -0.45
CA ILE A 55 6.01 -6.18 0.37
C ILE A 55 4.65 -5.93 -0.28
N ALA A 56 3.58 -6.18 0.45
CA ALA A 56 2.21 -5.92 0.01
C ALA A 56 1.78 -4.48 0.34
N THR A 57 1.45 -3.68 -0.68
CA THR A 57 0.87 -2.34 -0.50
C THR A 57 -0.65 -2.42 -0.33
N ASP A 58 -1.26 -1.40 0.24
CA ASP A 58 -2.71 -1.29 0.48
C ASP A 58 -3.51 -0.89 -0.76
N TRP A 59 -2.83 -0.37 -1.80
CA TRP A 59 -3.44 0.10 -3.03
C TRP A 59 -2.58 -0.15 -4.28
N PHE A 60 -3.08 0.30 -5.44
CA PHE A 60 -2.31 0.45 -6.67
C PHE A 60 -1.15 1.44 -6.50
N PRO A 61 -0.13 1.40 -7.38
CA PRO A 61 1.03 2.30 -7.28
C PRO A 61 0.64 3.78 -7.32
N GLU A 62 1.16 4.54 -6.36
CA GLU A 62 1.00 5.98 -6.21
C GLU A 62 2.15 6.59 -5.39
N ALA A 63 2.27 7.92 -5.35
CA ALA A 63 3.38 8.63 -4.72
C ALA A 63 3.53 8.36 -3.21
N GLU A 64 2.44 8.05 -2.51
CA GLU A 64 2.42 7.63 -1.11
C GLU A 64 3.27 6.36 -0.88
N HIS A 65 3.46 5.55 -1.93
CA HIS A 65 4.27 4.33 -1.92
C HIS A 65 5.71 4.58 -2.40
N GLY A 66 6.07 5.82 -2.74
CA GLY A 66 7.31 6.15 -3.45
C GLY A 66 8.58 5.66 -2.77
N HIS A 67 8.62 5.61 -1.43
CA HIS A 67 9.77 5.06 -0.70
C HIS A 67 10.08 3.59 -1.04
N LEU A 68 9.09 2.76 -1.40
CA LEU A 68 9.35 1.40 -1.86
C LEU A 68 9.85 1.38 -3.30
N TYR A 69 9.24 2.19 -4.18
CA TYR A 69 9.64 2.27 -5.58
C TYR A 69 11.04 2.87 -5.76
N GLU A 70 11.47 3.74 -4.85
CA GLU A 70 12.84 4.28 -4.76
C GLU A 70 13.90 3.18 -4.58
N LEU A 71 13.52 2.05 -4.00
CA LEU A 71 14.41 0.91 -3.78
C LEU A 71 14.54 -0.01 -5.00
N VAL A 72 13.73 0.18 -6.04
CA VAL A 72 13.72 -0.69 -7.21
C VAL A 72 14.81 -0.25 -8.19
N GLY A 73 15.82 -1.10 -8.36
CA GLY A 73 16.91 -0.87 -9.30
C GLY A 73 16.51 -1.06 -10.77
N ASP A 74 17.52 -0.94 -11.64
CA ASP A 74 17.38 -1.04 -13.09
C ASP A 74 16.73 -2.35 -13.57
N ASP A 75 16.10 -2.26 -14.75
CA ASP A 75 15.45 -3.36 -15.47
C ASP A 75 14.37 -4.13 -14.66
N PRO A 76 13.39 -3.44 -14.03
CA PRO A 76 12.33 -4.12 -13.28
C PRO A 76 11.41 -4.93 -14.19
N THR A 77 10.76 -5.92 -13.59
CA THR A 77 9.75 -6.76 -14.22
C THR A 77 8.37 -6.47 -13.63
N PHE A 78 7.35 -6.44 -14.48
CA PHE A 78 5.97 -6.15 -14.09
C PHE A 78 5.07 -7.38 -14.31
N GLU A 79 4.24 -7.73 -13.33
CA GLU A 79 3.18 -8.75 -13.45
C GLU A 79 1.81 -8.08 -13.37
N ALA A 80 1.05 -8.12 -14.46
CA ALA A 80 -0.18 -7.34 -14.62
C ALA A 80 -1.49 -8.16 -14.51
N ASN A 81 -1.44 -9.50 -14.42
CA ASN A 81 -2.64 -10.32 -14.64
C ASN A 81 -3.21 -10.97 -13.38
N SER A 82 -2.39 -11.16 -12.35
CA SER A 82 -2.77 -11.89 -11.14
C SER A 82 -2.39 -11.16 -9.87
N GLU A 83 -1.19 -10.57 -9.83
CA GLU A 83 -0.64 -10.02 -8.59
C GLU A 83 -0.54 -8.50 -8.60
N TYR A 84 -0.45 -7.86 -9.77
CA TYR A 84 -0.14 -6.43 -9.89
C TYR A 84 1.13 -6.10 -9.10
N SER A 85 2.27 -6.60 -9.59
CA SER A 85 3.55 -6.45 -8.92
C SER A 85 4.67 -5.88 -9.80
N VAL A 86 5.63 -5.24 -9.14
CA VAL A 86 6.93 -4.82 -9.69
C VAL A 86 8.03 -5.53 -8.93
N THR A 87 8.94 -6.19 -9.63
CA THR A 87 10.11 -6.86 -9.05
C THR A 87 11.38 -6.36 -9.70
N GLY A 88 12.38 -5.99 -8.88
CA GLY A 88 13.70 -5.59 -9.35
C GLY A 88 14.77 -5.76 -8.27
N PRO A 89 16.05 -5.55 -8.61
CA PRO A 89 17.13 -5.55 -7.63
C PRO A 89 16.87 -4.50 -6.55
N LEU A 90 16.95 -4.86 -5.26
CA LEU A 90 16.82 -3.87 -4.19
C LEU A 90 18.12 -3.05 -4.12
N VAL A 91 18.03 -1.76 -4.41
CA VAL A 91 19.15 -0.82 -4.35
C VAL A 91 19.05 0.10 -3.15
N ALA A 92 20.18 0.45 -2.56
CA ALA A 92 20.30 1.48 -1.54
C ALA A 92 21.47 2.40 -1.90
N SER A 93 21.22 3.71 -1.96
CA SER A 93 22.21 4.70 -2.45
C SER A 93 22.80 4.34 -3.82
N GLY A 94 21.99 3.75 -4.71
CA GLY A 94 22.40 3.32 -6.06
C GLY A 94 23.26 2.05 -6.12
N GLU A 95 23.44 1.32 -5.01
CA GLU A 95 24.17 0.05 -4.99
C GLU A 95 23.24 -1.12 -4.69
N TYR A 96 23.43 -2.26 -5.37
CA TYR A 96 22.66 -3.48 -5.11
C TYR A 96 22.93 -4.01 -3.70
N THR A 97 21.88 -4.41 -3.00
CA THR A 97 21.94 -4.83 -1.59
C THR A 97 22.10 -6.33 -1.38
N GLY A 98 22.17 -7.12 -2.46
CA GLY A 98 22.30 -8.58 -2.40
C GLY A 98 20.97 -9.34 -2.42
N VAL A 99 19.84 -8.65 -2.41
CA VAL A 99 18.48 -9.21 -2.49
C VAL A 99 17.63 -8.41 -3.48
N ASP A 100 16.55 -8.98 -3.95
CA ASP A 100 15.55 -8.30 -4.78
C ASP A 100 14.42 -7.75 -3.89
N ILE A 101 13.65 -6.80 -4.45
CA ILE A 101 12.41 -6.29 -3.85
C ILE A 101 11.26 -6.56 -4.81
N THR A 102 10.15 -7.04 -4.26
CA THR A 102 8.88 -7.17 -4.97
C THR A 102 7.82 -6.35 -4.27
N ILE A 103 7.24 -5.38 -4.98
CA ILE A 103 6.11 -4.58 -4.49
C ILE A 103 4.85 -5.17 -5.12
N VAL A 104 3.91 -5.64 -4.31
CA VAL A 104 2.66 -6.27 -4.78
C VAL A 104 1.45 -5.51 -4.29
N SER A 105 0.51 -5.16 -5.17
CA SER A 105 -0.68 -4.42 -4.78
C SER A 105 -1.72 -5.30 -4.07
N GLY A 106 -2.12 -4.88 -2.88
CA GLY A 106 -3.17 -5.46 -2.05
C GLY A 106 -4.48 -4.67 -2.10
N GLY A 107 -5.34 -4.92 -1.13
CA GLY A 107 -6.59 -4.18 -0.95
C GLY A 107 -7.49 -4.24 -2.18
N SER A 108 -8.08 -3.12 -2.58
CA SER A 108 -9.01 -3.10 -3.72
C SER A 108 -8.35 -3.26 -5.09
N ALA A 109 -7.01 -3.30 -5.16
CA ALA A 109 -6.33 -3.70 -6.38
C ALA A 109 -6.50 -5.20 -6.67
N ARG A 110 -6.71 -6.01 -5.62
CA ARG A 110 -6.90 -7.46 -5.79
C ARG A 110 -8.34 -7.82 -6.15
N PRO A 111 -8.55 -8.83 -7.01
CA PRO A 111 -9.89 -9.31 -7.34
C PRO A 111 -10.71 -9.81 -6.14
N ASP A 112 -10.03 -10.26 -5.08
CA ASP A 112 -10.62 -10.75 -3.83
C ASP A 112 -10.63 -9.70 -2.70
N TYR A 113 -10.14 -8.49 -2.96
CA TYR A 113 -10.10 -7.37 -2.01
C TYR A 113 -9.33 -7.68 -0.72
N LEU A 114 -8.39 -8.63 -0.76
CA LEU A 114 -7.65 -9.04 0.44
C LEU A 114 -6.67 -7.92 0.85
N GLN A 115 -6.81 -7.45 2.09
CA GLN A 115 -5.93 -6.44 2.69
C GLN A 115 -4.55 -7.02 3.03
N PRO A 116 -3.48 -6.20 3.10
CA PRO A 116 -2.10 -6.69 3.26
C PRO A 116 -1.86 -7.53 4.52
N ASP A 117 -2.53 -7.23 5.63
CA ASP A 117 -2.49 -8.06 6.85
C ASP A 117 -3.06 -9.45 6.59
N GLY A 118 -4.21 -9.56 5.92
CA GLY A 118 -4.77 -10.83 5.47
C GLY A 118 -3.86 -11.56 4.48
N MET A 119 -3.20 -10.83 3.58
CA MET A 119 -2.23 -11.38 2.63
C MET A 119 -1.03 -12.01 3.35
N LEU A 120 -0.46 -11.36 4.38
CA LEU A 120 0.64 -11.89 5.20
C LEU A 120 0.33 -13.28 5.79
N TYR A 121 -0.95 -13.57 6.06
CA TYR A 121 -1.40 -14.84 6.63
C TYR A 121 -1.88 -15.85 5.59
N ALA A 122 -2.24 -15.40 4.38
CA ALA A 122 -2.73 -16.25 3.30
C ALA A 122 -1.62 -16.70 2.33
N GLU A 123 -0.56 -15.89 2.19
CA GLU A 123 0.51 -16.05 1.21
C GLU A 123 1.86 -16.11 1.94
N ASP A 124 2.54 -17.28 1.87
CA ASP A 124 3.75 -17.56 2.67
C ASP A 124 5.00 -16.78 2.21
N ASP A 125 4.98 -16.22 1.00
CA ASP A 125 6.10 -15.49 0.39
C ASP A 125 6.08 -13.98 0.65
N ILE A 126 4.99 -13.43 1.22
CA ILE A 126 4.93 -12.03 1.61
C ILE A 126 5.71 -11.82 2.90
N PHE A 127 6.75 -11.00 2.83
CA PHE A 127 7.63 -10.70 3.96
C PHE A 127 7.03 -9.63 4.89
N ALA A 128 6.51 -8.55 4.31
CA ALA A 128 5.87 -7.44 5.02
C ALA A 128 4.64 -6.92 4.26
N GLY A 129 3.80 -6.14 4.93
CA GLY A 129 2.66 -5.47 4.29
C GLY A 129 2.39 -4.11 4.93
N TYR A 130 1.76 -3.21 4.18
CA TYR A 130 1.21 -1.97 4.72
C TYR A 130 -0.04 -2.26 5.53
N VAL A 131 0.00 -1.93 6.81
CA VAL A 131 -1.12 -2.13 7.72
C VAL A 131 -1.40 -0.81 8.43
N GLY A 132 -2.65 -0.35 8.39
CA GLY A 132 -3.05 0.81 9.18
C GLY A 132 -2.92 0.52 10.67
N SER A 133 -2.48 1.50 11.46
CA SER A 133 -2.37 1.31 12.92
C SER A 133 -3.73 1.04 13.57
N ASP A 134 -4.84 1.48 12.96
CA ASP A 134 -6.20 1.12 13.35
C ASP A 134 -6.53 -0.35 13.01
N GLU A 135 -6.17 -0.79 11.80
CA GLU A 135 -6.31 -2.19 11.35
C GLU A 135 -5.49 -3.15 12.21
N ALA A 136 -4.22 -2.84 12.50
CA ALA A 136 -3.37 -3.65 13.36
C ALA A 136 -3.99 -3.89 14.75
N VAL A 137 -4.70 -2.88 15.28
CA VAL A 137 -5.43 -2.99 16.54
C VAL A 137 -6.71 -3.81 16.38
N VAL A 138 -7.56 -3.47 15.43
CA VAL A 138 -8.87 -4.14 15.24
C VAL A 138 -8.70 -5.61 14.84
N HIS A 139 -7.69 -5.95 14.04
CA HIS A 139 -7.39 -7.30 13.58
C HIS A 139 -6.40 -8.06 14.46
N SER A 140 -6.01 -7.52 15.61
CA SER A 140 -5.02 -8.11 16.53
C SER A 140 -5.29 -9.56 16.95
N GLY A 141 -6.55 -10.02 16.92
CA GLY A 141 -6.90 -11.42 17.22
C GLY A 141 -6.92 -12.35 16.01
N SER A 142 -7.04 -11.83 14.78
CA SER A 142 -7.15 -12.61 13.54
C SER A 142 -5.88 -12.59 12.70
N TYR A 143 -5.29 -11.41 12.54
CA TYR A 143 -4.10 -11.15 11.74
C TYR A 143 -3.13 -10.25 12.54
N PRO A 144 -2.56 -10.73 13.67
CA PRO A 144 -1.68 -9.91 14.47
C PRO A 144 -0.46 -9.49 13.66
N THR A 145 -0.13 -8.20 13.68
CA THR A 145 1.02 -7.65 12.97
C THR A 145 1.80 -6.73 13.89
N VAL A 146 3.08 -6.55 13.59
CA VAL A 146 3.97 -5.63 14.30
C VAL A 146 4.59 -4.69 13.27
N GLY A 147 4.30 -3.40 13.40
CA GLY A 147 4.90 -2.35 12.58
C GLY A 147 6.37 -2.15 12.92
N VAL A 148 7.19 -1.92 11.90
CA VAL A 148 8.63 -1.66 12.03
C VAL A 148 9.08 -0.35 11.37
N PHE A 149 8.23 0.25 10.53
CA PHE A 149 8.49 1.52 9.86
C PHE A 149 7.18 2.18 9.39
N ALA A 150 6.96 3.44 9.77
CA ALA A 150 5.80 4.24 9.37
C ALA A 150 6.17 5.29 8.30
N PRO A 151 5.99 5.02 6.99
CA PRO A 151 6.46 5.91 5.93
C PRO A 151 5.72 7.26 5.86
N LEU A 152 4.52 7.34 6.44
CA LEU A 152 3.71 8.54 6.53
C LEU A 152 3.41 8.89 7.98
N GLU A 153 3.61 10.16 8.32
CA GLU A 153 3.31 10.73 9.63
C GLU A 153 1.81 10.98 9.81
N LYS A 154 1.12 11.42 8.76
CA LYS A 154 -0.33 11.59 8.78
C LYS A 154 -0.99 10.82 7.65
N ASP A 155 -2.19 10.36 7.93
CA ASP A 155 -3.06 9.74 6.94
C ASP A 155 -3.47 10.77 5.85
N PRO A 156 -3.24 10.49 4.55
CA PRO A 156 -3.74 11.33 3.46
C PRO A 156 -5.27 11.36 3.37
N GLN A 157 -5.98 10.41 4.00
CA GLN A 157 -7.43 10.36 3.99
C GLN A 157 -8.06 11.66 4.48
N MET A 158 -9.00 12.17 3.69
CA MET A 158 -9.75 13.38 3.93
C MET A 158 -11.23 13.17 3.66
N ILE A 159 -12.05 14.11 4.13
CA ILE A 159 -13.38 14.35 3.59
C ILE A 159 -13.34 15.70 2.86
N MET A 160 -13.75 15.69 1.58
CA MET A 160 -13.81 16.86 0.72
C MET A 160 -15.24 17.29 0.40
N TRP A 161 -15.41 18.58 0.10
CA TRP A 161 -16.67 19.20 -0.29
C TRP A 161 -16.47 20.30 -1.34
N ASP A 162 -17.57 20.74 -1.94
CA ASP A 162 -17.56 21.90 -2.84
C ASP A 162 -17.71 23.20 -2.05
N PRO A 163 -16.67 24.05 -1.95
CA PRO A 163 -16.73 25.27 -1.18
C PRO A 163 -17.69 26.32 -1.78
N GLU A 164 -18.06 26.22 -3.05
CA GLU A 164 -19.05 27.12 -3.65
C GLU A 164 -20.49 26.73 -3.29
N THR A 165 -20.76 25.42 -3.20
CA THR A 165 -22.09 24.88 -2.87
C THR A 165 -22.31 24.83 -1.36
N LEU A 166 -21.25 24.60 -0.59
CA LEU A 166 -21.24 24.49 0.86
C LEU A 166 -20.27 25.54 1.49
N PRO A 167 -20.52 26.86 1.31
CA PRO A 167 -19.57 27.92 1.67
C PRO A 167 -19.42 28.17 3.18
N GLU A 168 -20.32 27.62 3.99
CA GLU A 168 -20.28 27.75 5.46
C GLU A 168 -19.55 26.57 6.12
N ILE A 169 -19.07 25.59 5.33
CA ILE A 169 -18.39 24.40 5.83
C ILE A 169 -16.88 24.63 5.82
N GLU A 170 -16.26 24.51 6.99
CA GLU A 170 -14.80 24.61 7.17
C GLU A 170 -14.20 23.30 7.72
N THR A 171 -15.02 22.45 8.37
CA THR A 171 -14.60 21.20 9.02
C THR A 171 -15.57 20.04 8.76
N ILE A 172 -15.12 18.81 9.03
CA ILE A 172 -15.94 17.60 9.07
C ILE A 172 -17.07 17.74 10.11
N ALA A 173 -16.82 18.42 11.22
CA ALA A 173 -17.84 18.68 12.22
C ALA A 173 -18.97 19.58 11.67
N ASP A 174 -18.64 20.59 10.86
CA ASP A 174 -19.65 21.45 10.23
C ASP A 174 -20.53 20.65 9.24
N LEU A 175 -19.97 19.66 8.53
CA LEU A 175 -20.76 18.73 7.71
C LEU A 175 -21.78 17.98 8.55
N GLY A 176 -21.38 17.53 9.75
CA GLY A 176 -22.23 16.95 10.77
C GLY A 176 -23.38 17.87 11.18
N GLU A 177 -23.06 19.10 11.59
CA GLU A 177 -24.06 20.09 12.03
C GLU A 177 -25.05 20.49 10.92
N ALA A 178 -24.57 20.53 9.67
CA ALA A 178 -25.36 20.88 8.50
C ALA A 178 -26.16 19.71 7.89
N ASP A 179 -26.05 18.49 8.45
CA ASP A 179 -26.70 17.27 7.96
C ASP A 179 -26.36 16.97 6.47
N VAL A 180 -25.10 17.23 6.08
CA VAL A 180 -24.61 16.95 4.73
C VAL A 180 -24.35 15.44 4.60
N PRO A 181 -24.83 14.77 3.53
CA PRO A 181 -24.47 13.38 3.26
C PRO A 181 -22.96 13.25 2.99
N VAL A 182 -22.33 12.25 3.60
CA VAL A 182 -20.89 11.96 3.47
C VAL A 182 -20.70 10.60 2.84
N ARG A 183 -20.16 10.57 1.62
CA ARG A 183 -19.94 9.33 0.85
C ARG A 183 -18.53 8.78 1.09
N VAL A 184 -18.43 7.55 1.57
CA VAL A 184 -17.18 6.92 2.06
C VAL A 184 -17.08 5.46 1.67
N PHE A 185 -15.86 4.91 1.68
CA PHE A 185 -15.68 3.47 1.45
C PHE A 185 -16.32 2.67 2.60
N PRO A 186 -16.91 1.50 2.32
CA PRO A 186 -17.43 0.64 3.37
C PRO A 186 -16.29 0.12 4.25
N GLY A 187 -16.50 0.13 5.57
CA GLY A 187 -15.60 -0.52 6.53
C GLY A 187 -14.50 0.38 7.13
N GLY A 188 -14.46 1.67 6.82
CA GLY A 188 -13.50 2.59 7.44
C GLY A 188 -13.77 2.84 8.92
N TYR A 189 -12.82 2.53 9.80
CA TYR A 189 -12.96 2.69 11.25
C TYR A 189 -13.05 4.17 11.70
N TYR A 190 -12.47 5.09 10.94
CA TYR A 190 -12.57 6.52 11.21
C TYR A 190 -14.02 7.03 11.15
N ILE A 191 -14.88 6.42 10.31
CA ILE A 191 -16.30 6.77 10.24
C ILE A 191 -17.06 6.27 11.45
N ASP A 192 -16.79 5.04 11.89
CA ASP A 192 -17.37 4.52 13.13
C ASP A 192 -16.96 5.42 14.31
N TYR A 193 -15.72 5.94 14.31
CA TYR A 193 -15.25 6.91 15.31
C TYR A 193 -16.04 8.22 15.26
N PHE A 194 -16.15 8.86 14.09
CA PHE A 194 -16.92 10.10 13.95
C PHE A 194 -18.40 9.93 14.32
N VAL A 195 -19.00 8.77 14.02
CA VAL A 195 -20.36 8.44 14.43
C VAL A 195 -20.47 8.25 15.94
N SER A 196 -19.54 7.52 16.55
CA SER A 196 -19.56 7.25 18.00
C SER A 196 -19.36 8.50 18.86
N THR A 197 -18.55 9.45 18.37
CA THR A 197 -18.29 10.73 19.03
C THR A 197 -19.34 11.80 18.71
N GLY A 198 -20.21 11.54 17.71
CA GLY A 198 -21.26 12.46 17.28
C GLY A 198 -20.77 13.61 16.41
N VAL A 199 -19.54 13.53 15.88
CA VAL A 199 -19.02 14.45 14.84
C VAL A 199 -19.86 14.31 13.57
N LEU A 200 -20.21 13.07 13.20
CA LEU A 200 -21.17 12.76 12.15
C LEU A 200 -22.30 11.90 12.73
N SER A 201 -23.45 11.87 12.06
CA SER A 201 -24.53 10.94 12.39
C SER A 201 -24.58 9.75 11.43
N ALA A 202 -25.05 8.59 11.89
CA ALA A 202 -25.14 7.38 11.06
C ALA A 202 -26.04 7.57 9.83
N ASP A 203 -27.07 8.43 9.92
CA ASP A 203 -27.99 8.70 8.82
C ASP A 203 -27.34 9.53 7.68
N GLN A 204 -26.22 10.20 7.94
CA GLN A 204 -25.47 10.96 6.94
C GLN A 204 -24.53 10.09 6.10
N ILE A 205 -24.22 8.87 6.55
CA ILE A 205 -23.16 8.05 5.94
C ILE A 205 -23.70 7.29 4.74
N ASP A 206 -23.13 7.58 3.57
CA ASP A 206 -23.31 6.80 2.35
C ASP A 206 -22.08 5.93 2.10
N SER A 207 -22.13 4.66 2.50
CA SER A 207 -21.00 3.72 2.38
C SER A 207 -20.86 3.10 0.97
N THR A 208 -21.30 3.79 -0.08
CA THR A 208 -21.25 3.30 -1.47
C THR A 208 -20.12 3.92 -2.27
N TYR A 209 -19.12 4.55 -1.62
CA TYR A 209 -17.95 5.02 -2.34
C TYR A 209 -17.16 3.85 -2.92
N ASP A 210 -16.74 4.01 -4.17
CA ASP A 210 -16.03 3.04 -4.99
C ASP A 210 -14.76 3.63 -5.60
N GLY A 211 -14.31 4.80 -5.11
CA GLY A 211 -13.17 5.54 -5.65
C GLY A 211 -13.54 6.50 -6.79
N ALA A 212 -14.70 6.31 -7.44
CA ALA A 212 -15.07 7.09 -8.62
C ALA A 212 -15.70 8.46 -8.28
N PRO A 213 -15.42 9.51 -9.09
CA PRO A 213 -15.93 10.86 -8.85
C PRO A 213 -17.39 11.08 -9.28
N ASP A 214 -17.96 10.15 -10.05
CA ASP A 214 -19.23 10.34 -10.77
C ASP A 214 -20.40 10.75 -9.88
N VAL A 215 -20.49 10.21 -8.66
CA VAL A 215 -21.59 10.51 -7.73
C VAL A 215 -21.46 11.91 -7.15
N PHE A 216 -20.26 12.31 -6.72
CA PHE A 216 -19.99 13.66 -6.22
C PHE A 216 -20.25 14.71 -7.31
N VAL A 217 -19.75 14.47 -8.53
CA VAL A 217 -19.98 15.32 -9.69
C VAL A 217 -21.47 15.37 -10.06
N GLY A 218 -22.15 14.22 -10.08
CA GLY A 218 -23.57 14.10 -10.39
C GLY A 218 -24.49 14.76 -9.35
N ALA A 219 -24.06 14.79 -8.08
CA ALA A 219 -24.72 15.53 -7.01
C ALA A 219 -24.48 17.05 -7.09
N GLY A 220 -23.51 17.50 -7.89
CA GLY A 220 -23.20 18.91 -8.05
C GLY A 220 -22.68 19.56 -6.76
N GLY A 221 -21.86 18.83 -5.98
CA GLY A 221 -21.24 19.36 -4.77
C GLY A 221 -22.14 19.45 -3.54
N THR A 222 -23.36 18.90 -3.58
CA THR A 222 -24.28 18.92 -2.43
C THR A 222 -24.03 17.81 -1.42
N ILE A 223 -23.05 16.94 -1.67
CA ILE A 223 -22.58 15.90 -0.76
C ILE A 223 -21.10 16.14 -0.47
N ALA A 224 -20.62 15.63 0.65
CA ALA A 224 -19.19 15.46 0.89
C ALA A 224 -18.75 14.05 0.51
N GLN A 225 -17.46 13.86 0.24
CA GLN A 225 -16.92 12.57 -0.16
C GLN A 225 -15.53 12.35 0.44
N GLN A 226 -15.22 11.10 0.77
CA GLN A 226 -13.85 10.68 1.04
C GLN A 226 -12.94 10.89 -0.19
N GLY A 227 -11.64 11.13 0.07
CA GLY A 227 -10.56 11.08 -0.90
C GLY A 227 -9.20 11.14 -0.21
N PHE A 228 -8.12 11.25 -0.97
CA PHE A 228 -6.77 11.59 -0.50
C PHE A 228 -6.45 13.06 -0.77
N ALA A 229 -6.04 13.78 0.27
CA ALA A 229 -5.67 15.20 0.14
C ALA A 229 -4.47 15.43 -0.80
N SER A 230 -3.70 14.37 -1.03
CA SER A 230 -2.54 14.34 -1.91
C SER A 230 -2.86 14.10 -3.39
N ALA A 231 -4.08 13.76 -3.79
CA ALA A 231 -4.38 13.52 -5.21
C ALA A 231 -5.66 14.22 -5.68
N GLU A 232 -6.76 14.02 -4.97
CA GLU A 232 -8.09 14.42 -5.42
C GLU A 232 -8.25 15.93 -5.63
N PRO A 233 -7.64 16.83 -4.82
CA PRO A 233 -7.74 18.27 -5.12
C PRO A 233 -7.25 18.61 -6.54
N TYR A 234 -6.14 18.03 -6.98
CA TYR A 234 -5.62 18.23 -8.32
C TYR A 234 -6.51 17.56 -9.38
N ILE A 235 -6.87 16.30 -9.17
CA ILE A 235 -7.67 15.51 -10.12
C ILE A 235 -9.03 16.19 -10.37
N TYR A 236 -9.72 16.62 -9.32
CA TYR A 236 -11.02 17.27 -9.43
C TYR A 236 -10.97 18.61 -10.13
N GLU A 237 -9.95 19.43 -9.84
CA GLU A 237 -9.80 20.74 -10.46
C GLU A 237 -9.36 20.64 -11.93
N ASN A 238 -8.47 19.71 -12.26
CA ASN A 238 -7.73 19.74 -13.53
C ASN A 238 -8.08 18.61 -14.51
N GLU A 239 -8.43 17.42 -14.02
CA GLU A 239 -8.59 16.23 -14.87
C GLU A 239 -10.05 15.83 -15.06
N ILE A 240 -10.91 16.10 -14.08
CA ILE A 240 -12.34 15.83 -14.17
C ILE A 240 -13.04 17.02 -14.84
N ALA A 241 -13.09 17.01 -16.17
CA ALA A 241 -13.69 18.10 -16.96
C ALA A 241 -15.15 18.42 -16.61
N ALA A 242 -15.90 17.46 -16.06
CA ALA A 242 -17.27 17.66 -15.60
C ALA A 242 -17.37 18.42 -14.26
N TRP A 243 -16.29 18.47 -13.48
CA TRP A 243 -16.15 19.25 -12.25
C TRP A 243 -15.38 20.54 -12.50
N GLY A 244 -14.08 20.43 -12.83
CA GLY A 244 -13.25 21.51 -13.35
C GLY A 244 -13.07 22.72 -12.42
N LYS A 245 -13.16 22.51 -11.10
CA LYS A 245 -13.01 23.56 -10.08
C LYS A 245 -12.44 22.99 -8.76
N PRO A 246 -11.91 23.83 -7.86
CA PRO A 246 -11.37 23.38 -6.58
C PRO A 246 -12.39 22.66 -5.69
N VAL A 247 -11.88 21.81 -4.81
CA VAL A 247 -12.58 21.28 -3.63
C VAL A 247 -11.92 21.83 -2.36
N ALA A 248 -12.67 21.92 -1.27
CA ALA A 248 -12.15 22.13 0.06
C ALA A 248 -12.18 20.80 0.82
N PHE A 249 -11.35 20.65 1.84
CA PHE A 249 -11.25 19.41 2.60
C PHE A 249 -10.72 19.62 4.02
N GLU A 250 -10.92 18.61 4.86
CA GLU A 250 -10.21 18.44 6.12
C GLU A 250 -9.70 16.99 6.22
N LEU A 251 -8.46 16.82 6.67
CA LEU A 251 -7.86 15.50 6.92
C LEU A 251 -8.57 14.82 8.09
N ILE A 252 -8.79 13.50 8.00
CA ILE A 252 -9.37 12.74 9.13
C ILE A 252 -8.45 12.80 10.36
N ASN A 253 -7.14 12.91 10.12
CA ASN A 253 -6.12 13.10 11.14
C ASN A 253 -6.40 14.36 11.98
N ASP A 254 -6.68 15.47 11.29
CA ASP A 254 -6.86 16.78 11.92
C ASP A 254 -8.28 16.91 12.56
N ALA A 255 -9.23 16.09 12.10
CA ALA A 255 -10.55 15.91 12.70
C ALA A 255 -10.57 14.95 13.92
N GLY A 256 -9.41 14.52 14.42
CA GLY A 256 -9.29 13.78 15.68
C GLY A 256 -9.14 12.26 15.55
N TYR A 257 -8.90 11.73 14.34
CA TYR A 257 -8.58 10.32 14.12
C TYR A 257 -7.15 10.14 13.56
N PRO A 258 -6.11 10.33 14.39
CA PRO A 258 -4.73 10.41 13.92
C PRO A 258 -4.10 9.02 13.79
N LYS A 259 -4.56 8.21 12.83
CA LYS A 259 -3.94 6.92 12.54
C LYS A 259 -2.66 7.06 11.70
N TYR A 260 -1.85 6.02 11.69
CA TYR A 260 -0.78 5.84 10.70
C TYR A 260 -1.32 4.87 9.62
N PRO A 261 -1.43 5.27 8.34
CA PRO A 261 -2.23 4.54 7.36
C PRO A 261 -1.54 3.30 6.76
N ALA A 262 -0.24 3.37 6.52
CA ALA A 262 0.50 2.44 5.68
C ALA A 262 1.77 1.94 6.38
N VAL A 263 1.65 1.49 7.63
CA VAL A 263 2.80 1.06 8.42
C VAL A 263 3.35 -0.25 7.85
N VAL A 264 4.63 -0.26 7.48
CA VAL A 264 5.33 -1.49 7.07
C VAL A 264 5.38 -2.42 8.27
N SER A 265 4.64 -3.52 8.16
CA SER A 265 4.36 -4.42 9.26
C SER A 265 4.66 -5.87 8.88
N VAL A 266 5.11 -6.65 9.84
CA VAL A 266 5.44 -8.06 9.70
C VAL A 266 4.62 -8.91 10.66
N LYS A 267 4.63 -10.23 10.45
CA LYS A 267 4.10 -11.17 11.45
C LYS A 267 4.96 -11.14 12.73
N PRO A 268 4.38 -11.30 13.93
CA PRO A 268 5.12 -11.23 15.19
C PRO A 268 6.36 -12.14 15.26
N GLU A 269 6.29 -13.35 14.69
CA GLU A 269 7.42 -14.27 14.65
C GLU A 269 8.61 -13.74 13.83
N THR A 270 8.34 -12.94 12.78
CA THR A 270 9.35 -12.34 11.89
C THR A 270 10.29 -11.40 12.65
N ILE A 271 9.78 -10.68 13.67
CA ILE A 271 10.58 -9.78 14.51
C ILE A 271 11.79 -10.52 15.12
N THR A 272 11.58 -11.76 15.56
CA THR A 272 12.66 -12.55 16.17
C THR A 272 13.43 -13.40 15.17
N GLU A 273 12.77 -13.92 14.14
CA GLU A 273 13.39 -14.78 13.14
C GLU A 273 14.32 -14.01 12.20
N TYR A 274 13.94 -12.78 11.85
CA TYR A 274 14.64 -11.90 10.91
C TYR A 274 15.18 -10.63 11.59
N ALA A 275 15.47 -10.67 12.89
CA ALA A 275 15.92 -9.49 13.65
C ALA A 275 17.15 -8.79 13.03
N ASP A 276 18.16 -9.57 12.61
CA ASP A 276 19.37 -9.03 11.97
C ASP A 276 19.04 -8.41 10.59
N CYS A 277 18.12 -9.02 9.85
CA CYS A 277 17.63 -8.48 8.57
C CYS A 277 16.87 -7.17 8.79
N LEU A 278 15.91 -7.13 9.72
CA LEU A 278 15.13 -5.92 10.03
C LEU A 278 16.02 -4.77 10.51
N THR A 279 17.05 -5.09 11.33
CA THR A 279 18.05 -4.10 11.77
C THR A 279 18.83 -3.49 10.60
N ALA A 280 19.05 -4.24 9.51
CA ALA A 280 19.71 -3.74 8.32
C ALA A 280 18.74 -3.10 7.31
N LEU A 281 17.51 -3.61 7.20
CA LEU A 281 16.50 -3.22 6.22
C LEU A 281 15.76 -1.95 6.61
N VAL A 282 15.36 -1.78 7.88
CA VAL A 282 14.56 -0.63 8.30
C VAL A 282 15.26 0.72 8.04
N PRO A 283 16.57 0.87 8.31
CA PRO A 283 17.29 2.09 7.92
C PRO A 283 17.35 2.33 6.40
N VAL A 284 17.33 1.26 5.58
CA VAL A 284 17.24 1.36 4.12
C VAL A 284 15.87 1.91 3.71
N LEU A 285 14.78 1.42 4.32
CA LEU A 285 13.42 1.93 4.09
C LEU A 285 13.28 3.40 4.51
N GLN A 286 13.85 3.78 5.68
CA GLN A 286 13.87 5.17 6.15
C GLN A 286 14.60 6.09 5.17
N GLN A 287 15.80 5.69 4.72
CA GLN A 287 16.59 6.51 3.80
C GLN A 287 15.90 6.64 2.43
N ALA A 288 15.25 5.58 1.95
CA ALA A 288 14.49 5.62 0.69
C ALA A 288 13.30 6.59 0.77
N ALA A 289 12.65 6.73 1.93
CA ALA A 289 11.63 7.76 2.10
C ALA A 289 12.25 9.16 1.96
N VAL A 290 13.36 9.44 2.65
CA VAL A 290 14.06 10.73 2.56
C VAL A 290 14.52 11.02 1.12
N ASP A 291 15.11 10.03 0.45
CA ASP A 291 15.65 10.16 -0.91
C ASP A 291 14.52 10.41 -1.92
N TYR A 292 13.41 9.67 -1.83
CA TYR A 292 12.24 9.85 -2.69
C TYR A 292 11.68 11.27 -2.63
N TYR A 293 11.47 11.81 -1.42
CA TYR A 293 10.94 13.18 -1.29
C TYR A 293 11.96 14.26 -1.67
N ALA A 294 13.26 13.94 -1.65
CA ALA A 294 14.31 14.86 -2.08
C ALA A 294 14.44 14.95 -3.62
N ASP A 295 14.25 13.83 -4.34
CA ASP A 295 14.27 13.78 -5.81
C ASP A 295 13.30 12.71 -6.37
N PRO A 296 12.00 13.01 -6.49
CA PRO A 296 10.98 12.00 -6.80
C PRO A 296 10.89 11.63 -8.28
N VAL A 297 11.68 12.26 -9.17
CA VAL A 297 11.40 12.27 -10.61
C VAL A 297 11.50 10.89 -11.25
N GLU A 298 12.57 10.15 -10.96
CA GLU A 298 12.80 8.81 -11.52
C GLU A 298 11.82 7.80 -10.92
N THR A 299 11.62 7.86 -9.61
CA THR A 299 10.70 6.99 -8.89
C THR A 299 9.24 7.20 -9.31
N ASN A 300 8.82 8.45 -9.54
CA ASN A 300 7.50 8.75 -10.11
C ASN A 300 7.35 8.18 -11.53
N ALA A 301 8.41 8.20 -12.35
CA ALA A 301 8.37 7.58 -13.67
C ALA A 301 8.18 6.06 -13.57
N LEU A 302 8.85 5.40 -12.62
CA LEU A 302 8.66 3.97 -12.36
C LEU A 302 7.22 3.66 -11.89
N ILE A 303 6.67 4.47 -11.00
CA ILE A 303 5.26 4.33 -10.56
C ILE A 303 4.32 4.42 -11.76
N LEU A 304 4.52 5.39 -12.66
CA LEU A 304 3.71 5.54 -13.86
C LEU A 304 3.87 4.34 -14.81
N ASP A 305 5.08 3.82 -14.99
CA ASP A 305 5.34 2.61 -15.77
C ASP A 305 4.61 1.40 -15.17
N ALA A 306 4.57 1.27 -13.84
CA ALA A 306 3.81 0.23 -13.16
C ALA A 306 2.30 0.35 -13.42
N VAL A 307 1.75 1.56 -13.27
CA VAL A 307 0.32 1.83 -13.54
C VAL A 307 -0.03 1.53 -15.00
N GLU A 308 0.80 1.95 -15.96
CA GLU A 308 0.61 1.63 -17.38
C GLU A 308 0.69 0.12 -17.64
N ALA A 309 1.68 -0.57 -17.07
CA ALA A 309 1.87 -2.00 -17.24
C ALA A 309 0.70 -2.81 -16.70
N TYR A 310 0.16 -2.42 -15.54
CA TYR A 310 -0.98 -3.08 -14.90
C TYR A 310 -2.26 -2.94 -15.74
N ASN A 311 -2.42 -1.83 -16.47
CA ASN A 311 -3.52 -1.59 -17.40
C ASN A 311 -4.89 -1.92 -16.76
N SER A 312 -5.09 -1.42 -15.53
CA SER A 312 -6.27 -1.65 -14.70
C SER A 312 -7.28 -0.48 -14.83
N PHE A 313 -8.22 -0.36 -13.89
CA PHE A 313 -9.11 0.80 -13.82
C PHE A 313 -8.43 2.03 -13.19
N TRP A 314 -7.34 1.81 -12.44
CA TRP A 314 -6.58 2.88 -11.80
C TRP A 314 -5.83 3.69 -12.85
N VAL A 315 -5.91 5.01 -12.74
CA VAL A 315 -5.22 5.94 -13.63
C VAL A 315 -4.47 6.92 -12.75
N TYR A 316 -3.19 7.09 -13.04
CA TYR A 316 -2.29 7.98 -12.32
C TYR A 316 -1.48 8.77 -13.35
N SER A 317 -1.56 10.10 -13.30
CA SER A 317 -0.87 10.99 -14.24
C SER A 317 0.44 11.51 -13.65
N ALA A 318 1.36 11.94 -14.52
CA ALA A 318 2.62 12.55 -14.07
C ALA A 318 2.36 13.83 -13.27
N GLU A 319 1.35 14.60 -13.66
CA GLU A 319 0.96 15.81 -12.96
C GLU A 319 0.32 15.52 -11.59
N THR A 320 -0.45 14.43 -11.47
CA THR A 320 -0.96 13.96 -10.16
C THR A 320 0.19 13.50 -9.27
N ALA A 321 1.19 12.80 -9.81
CA ALA A 321 2.37 12.38 -9.06
C ALA A 321 3.18 13.57 -8.55
N GLU A 322 3.41 14.59 -9.40
CA GLU A 322 4.08 15.84 -8.99
C GLU A 322 3.29 16.60 -7.92
N PHE A 323 1.96 16.70 -8.09
CA PHE A 323 1.10 17.31 -7.09
C PHE A 323 1.12 16.54 -5.76
N SER A 324 1.05 15.21 -5.79
CA SER A 324 1.01 14.38 -4.58
C SER A 324 2.26 14.53 -3.74
N VAL A 325 3.46 14.49 -4.34
CA VAL A 325 4.70 14.70 -3.58
C VAL A 325 4.70 16.08 -2.90
N ALA A 326 4.29 17.12 -3.62
CA ALA A 326 4.22 18.48 -3.07
C ALA A 326 3.18 18.58 -1.93
N ALA A 327 1.99 18.01 -2.12
CA ALA A 327 0.91 18.02 -1.15
C ALA A 327 1.26 17.22 0.11
N GLN A 328 1.90 16.06 -0.04
CA GLN A 328 2.35 15.23 1.09
C GLN A 328 3.35 15.98 1.97
N LEU A 329 4.26 16.76 1.38
CA LEU A 329 5.19 17.62 2.13
C LEU A 329 4.49 18.84 2.74
N GLU A 330 3.61 19.52 1.99
CA GLU A 330 2.93 20.74 2.45
C GLU A 330 1.98 20.47 3.63
N LEU A 331 1.27 19.35 3.59
CA LEU A 331 0.30 18.94 4.61
C LEU A 331 0.96 18.19 5.79
N GLY A 332 2.26 17.88 5.70
CA GLY A 332 2.98 17.08 6.68
C GLY A 332 2.48 15.64 6.76
N LEU A 333 2.03 15.08 5.62
CA LEU A 333 1.71 13.66 5.49
C LEU A 333 2.99 12.85 5.53
N ALA A 334 4.04 13.35 4.85
CA ALA A 334 5.40 12.84 4.94
C ALA A 334 6.27 13.81 5.75
N GLY A 335 6.97 13.30 6.76
CA GLY A 335 7.81 14.11 7.66
C GLY A 335 8.36 13.31 8.84
N ASN A 336 9.05 14.01 9.76
CA ASN A 336 9.65 13.45 10.98
C ASN A 336 8.71 13.39 12.21
N GLY A 337 7.41 13.65 12.02
CA GLY A 337 6.49 13.79 13.14
C GLY A 337 6.89 14.84 14.17
N HIS A 338 6.84 14.48 15.45
CA HIS A 338 7.14 15.35 16.58
C HIS A 338 8.64 15.49 16.91
N ASP A 339 9.51 14.70 16.28
CA ASP A 339 10.95 14.72 16.48
C ASP A 339 11.68 14.89 15.13
N ASP A 340 12.96 14.51 15.05
CA ASP A 340 13.80 14.65 13.86
C ASP A 340 14.01 13.29 13.15
N ILE A 341 13.15 12.30 13.42
CA ILE A 341 13.30 10.92 12.94
C ILE A 341 12.14 10.60 11.99
N VAL A 342 12.45 10.01 10.83
CA VAL A 342 11.41 9.47 9.93
C VAL A 342 11.09 8.04 10.33
N GLY A 343 9.81 7.68 10.35
CA GLY A 343 9.41 6.28 10.42
C GLY A 343 9.12 5.70 11.80
N ASN A 344 9.50 6.39 12.87
CA ASN A 344 9.05 6.06 14.22
C ASN A 344 7.60 6.50 14.45
N ILE A 345 7.01 6.01 15.53
CA ILE A 345 5.66 6.37 15.93
C ILE A 345 5.68 7.06 17.31
N ASP A 346 4.85 8.09 17.49
CA ASP A 346 4.52 8.60 18.82
C ASP A 346 3.70 7.55 19.61
N PRO A 347 4.24 6.99 20.71
CA PRO A 347 3.57 5.95 21.48
C PRO A 347 2.32 6.45 22.21
N GLU A 348 2.23 7.74 22.57
CA GLU A 348 1.02 8.30 23.19
C GLU A 348 -0.10 8.42 22.16
N ARG A 349 0.23 8.82 20.93
CA ARG A 349 -0.71 8.83 19.80
C ARG A 349 -1.22 7.42 19.48
N LEU A 350 -0.32 6.44 19.37
CA LEU A 350 -0.71 5.05 19.09
C LEU A 350 -1.55 4.46 20.23
N GLN A 351 -1.19 4.72 21.49
CA GLN A 351 -1.99 4.26 22.62
C GLN A 351 -3.39 4.90 22.62
N SER A 352 -3.50 6.17 22.25
CA SER A 352 -4.81 6.83 22.13
C SER A 352 -5.69 6.17 21.06
N LEU A 353 -5.11 5.75 19.94
CA LEU A 353 -5.83 5.00 18.90
C LEU A 353 -6.25 3.60 19.38
N ILE A 354 -5.38 2.90 20.12
CA ILE A 354 -5.70 1.61 20.76
C ILE A 354 -6.90 1.76 21.70
N ASP A 355 -6.90 2.80 22.53
CA ASP A 355 -7.98 3.07 23.48
C ASP A 355 -9.31 3.33 22.75
N ILE A 356 -9.28 4.12 21.67
CA ILE A 356 -10.44 4.39 20.81
C ILE A 356 -11.00 3.08 20.23
N ALA A 357 -10.16 2.26 19.59
CA ALA A 357 -10.59 1.02 18.97
C ALA A 357 -11.10 0.00 20.01
N THR A 358 -10.48 -0.04 21.19
CA THR A 358 -10.92 -0.90 22.31
C THR A 358 -12.27 -0.45 22.86
N GLU A 359 -12.52 0.85 22.98
CA GLU A 359 -13.82 1.38 23.41
C GLU A 359 -14.92 1.03 22.40
N MET A 360 -14.63 1.16 21.11
CA MET A 360 -15.60 0.92 20.03
C MET A 360 -15.88 -0.57 19.80
N TYR A 361 -14.85 -1.41 19.78
CA TYR A 361 -14.93 -2.81 19.33
C TYR A 361 -14.58 -3.84 20.40
N GLY A 362 -14.03 -3.44 21.56
CA GLY A 362 -13.57 -4.37 22.59
C GLY A 362 -14.64 -5.26 23.21
N ALA A 363 -15.91 -4.88 23.10
CA ALA A 363 -17.06 -5.67 23.54
C ALA A 363 -17.60 -6.63 22.45
N ASP A 364 -17.13 -6.50 21.21
CA ASP A 364 -17.56 -7.32 20.08
C ASP A 364 -16.70 -8.59 19.99
N GLU A 365 -17.22 -9.68 20.56
CA GLU A 365 -16.55 -10.99 20.51
C GLU A 365 -16.35 -11.51 19.08
N GLU A 366 -17.13 -11.06 18.09
CA GLU A 366 -16.98 -11.47 16.70
C GLU A 366 -15.76 -10.82 16.04
N LYS A 367 -15.39 -9.61 16.46
CA LYS A 367 -14.18 -8.90 16.00
C LYS A 367 -12.90 -9.53 16.54
N GLY A 368 -12.95 -10.15 17.72
CA GLY A 368 -11.81 -10.87 18.30
C GLY A 368 -10.63 -9.99 18.70
N ILE A 369 -10.82 -8.66 18.80
CA ILE A 369 -9.79 -7.70 19.21
C ILE A 369 -9.15 -8.09 20.56
N VAL A 370 -7.83 -7.97 20.65
CA VAL A 370 -7.10 -8.10 21.92
C VAL A 370 -7.31 -6.80 22.71
N THR A 371 -7.86 -6.90 23.91
CA THR A 371 -8.34 -5.72 24.67
C THR A 371 -7.32 -5.13 25.65
N ASP A 372 -6.19 -5.82 25.87
CA ASP A 372 -5.08 -5.38 26.71
C ASP A 372 -3.82 -5.04 25.89
N LEU A 373 -4.01 -4.54 24.66
CA LEU A 373 -2.94 -4.07 23.80
C LEU A 373 -2.26 -2.82 24.35
N THR A 374 -0.96 -2.74 24.12
CA THR A 374 -0.12 -1.57 24.37
C THR A 374 0.61 -1.17 23.08
N ALA A 375 0.99 0.09 22.96
CA ALA A 375 1.66 0.61 21.77
C ALA A 375 2.90 -0.22 21.37
N ASP A 376 3.68 -0.71 22.34
CA ASP A 376 4.89 -1.54 22.13
C ASP A 376 4.61 -2.96 21.61
N VAL A 377 3.34 -3.39 21.58
CA VAL A 377 2.93 -4.65 20.94
C VAL A 377 2.58 -4.43 19.47
N ILE A 378 2.12 -3.23 19.11
CA ILE A 378 1.67 -2.88 17.77
C ILE A 378 2.83 -2.35 16.91
N PHE A 379 3.81 -1.69 17.52
CA PHE A 379 4.97 -1.15 16.82
C PHE A 379 6.27 -1.39 17.59
N ASP A 380 7.33 -1.79 16.88
CA ASP A 380 8.68 -1.99 17.43
C ASP A 380 9.67 -0.97 16.85
N ASP A 381 9.90 0.12 17.60
CA ASP A 381 10.87 1.16 17.25
C ASP A 381 12.34 0.71 17.30
N SER A 382 12.66 -0.50 17.75
CA SER A 382 14.05 -0.91 17.98
C SER A 382 14.89 -1.04 16.70
N PHE A 383 14.24 -1.09 15.53
CA PHE A 383 14.88 -1.15 14.21
C PHE A 383 15.07 0.23 13.56
N ILE A 384 14.45 1.28 14.10
CA ILE A 384 14.54 2.65 13.59
C ILE A 384 15.94 3.23 13.86
N ASP A 385 16.58 3.79 12.82
CA ASP A 385 17.79 4.60 12.97
C ASP A 385 17.41 6.04 13.35
N PRO A 386 17.77 6.51 14.56
CA PRO A 386 17.41 7.84 15.04
C PRO A 386 18.22 8.97 14.38
N SER A 387 19.10 8.67 13.44
CA SER A 387 19.88 9.66 12.69
C SER A 387 19.33 9.98 11.30
N ILE A 388 18.27 9.29 10.86
CA ILE A 388 17.63 9.47 9.56
C ILE A 388 16.32 10.24 9.74
N GLY A 389 16.19 11.32 8.98
CA GLY A 389 15.01 12.19 8.94
C GLY A 389 15.10 13.15 7.74
N PHE A 390 13.99 13.84 7.46
CA PHE A 390 13.82 14.83 6.39
C PHE A 390 14.69 16.08 6.53
#